data_AF-A0A969ZYL9-F1
#
_entry.id   AF-A0A969ZYL9-F1
#
_cell.length_a   1.000
_cell.length_b   1.000
_cell.length_c   1.000
_cell.angle_alpha   90.00
_cell.angle_beta   90.00
_cell.angle_gamma   90.00
#
_symmetry.space_group_name_H-M   'P 1'
#
loop_
_entity.id
_entity.type
_entity.pdbx_description
1 polymer ?
#
loop_
_entity_poly.entity_id
_entity_poly.type
_entity_poly.pdbx_seq_one_letter_code
_entity_poly.pdbx_strand_id
1 'polypeptide(L)'
;MQSGSATVEAAIVLPLTIFAFISILSIVRIITTYSRMQHALNQIAIELSQYSYIYAVSGLKQQHDQFLDDINNAKEKIQSQTEAIVTFYKAVESLTGDVSSVGEDGGNVIENLLHTVQEFENIQDSSAELMETVNEILKDPMQEVQLIGLALSDSLISKTKTALFGAITNNMLKNNLSEDLKVDAKQLGKHLLIKGGMERLDFSSSTFFNDGQTIDIIVEYTVKPGIFIIPEIRLRNRVSLLAWTWGVERALPPDSIFENESVWNLEKEKSSASQHLARGKKIDKLFASELKNKIDGHAEITPDNFKTIDLIEYAHNGKDGSLVMIFSLNPFLPGYSSKSAVVGTIKQNLNKLSTFQKYETKDFIIDLSLLSGNYKRVAYIVVPENEMLPEPYVQAFEECRKLAEKMDIELFQVKKYGEYDYYEGNE
;
A
#
# COMPACT_ATOMS: atom_id res chain seq x y z
N MET A 1 -39.03 55.86 -40.24
CA MET A 1 -38.28 54.60 -40.45
C MET A 1 -37.22 54.32 -39.39
N GLN A 2 -36.66 55.31 -38.69
CA GLN A 2 -35.63 55.08 -37.66
C GLN A 2 -36.08 54.29 -36.42
N SER A 3 -37.34 54.45 -35.97
CA SER A 3 -37.85 53.76 -34.77
C SER A 3 -37.98 52.24 -34.92
N GLY A 4 -38.13 51.73 -36.15
CA GLY A 4 -38.13 50.29 -36.44
C GLY A 4 -36.73 49.67 -36.36
N SER A 5 -35.69 50.39 -36.82
CA SER A 5 -34.30 49.91 -36.82
C SER A 5 -33.77 49.68 -35.40
N ALA A 6 -34.02 50.62 -34.49
CA ALA A 6 -33.59 50.52 -33.09
C ALA A 6 -34.26 49.33 -32.37
N THR A 7 -35.51 49.01 -32.73
CA THR A 7 -36.23 47.88 -32.13
C THR A 7 -35.73 46.54 -32.68
N VAL A 8 -35.37 46.47 -33.97
CA VAL A 8 -34.79 45.28 -34.61
C VAL A 8 -33.38 45.00 -34.08
N GLU A 9 -32.54 46.02 -33.94
CA GLU A 9 -31.20 45.89 -33.35
C GLU A 9 -31.29 45.42 -31.88
N ALA A 10 -32.18 46.02 -31.08
CA ALA A 10 -32.41 45.58 -29.70
C ALA A 10 -32.93 44.13 -29.62
N ALA A 11 -33.78 43.71 -30.56
CA ALA A 11 -34.32 42.35 -30.61
C ALA A 11 -33.25 41.29 -30.95
N ILE A 12 -32.14 41.66 -31.59
CA ILE A 12 -31.01 40.76 -31.89
C ILE A 12 -29.96 40.80 -30.78
N VAL A 13 -29.67 41.99 -30.24
CA VAL A 13 -28.65 42.17 -29.20
C VAL A 13 -29.05 41.49 -27.89
N LEU A 14 -30.33 41.50 -27.52
CA LEU A 14 -30.81 40.91 -26.27
C LEU A 14 -30.58 39.38 -26.22
N PRO A 15 -31.02 38.56 -27.20
CA PRO A 15 -30.70 37.13 -27.23
C PRO A 15 -29.20 36.84 -27.25
N LEU A 16 -28.42 37.59 -28.02
CA LEU A 16 -26.95 37.43 -28.10
C LEU A 16 -26.31 37.62 -26.72
N THR A 17 -26.72 38.67 -26.02
CA THR A 17 -26.22 39.00 -24.68
C THR A 17 -26.62 37.92 -23.66
N ILE A 18 -27.87 37.43 -23.74
CA ILE A 18 -28.34 36.32 -22.90
C ILE A 18 -27.50 35.06 -23.13
N PHE A 19 -27.20 34.70 -24.39
CA PHE A 19 -26.33 33.56 -24.68
C PHE A 19 -24.93 33.71 -24.11
N ALA A 20 -24.35 34.92 -24.15
CA ALA A 20 -23.05 35.19 -23.57
C ALA A 20 -23.06 34.99 -22.04
N PHE A 21 -24.05 35.55 -21.33
CA PHE A 21 -24.18 35.34 -19.88
C PHE A 21 -24.42 33.88 -19.51
N ILE A 22 -25.30 33.19 -20.24
CA ILE A 22 -25.58 31.77 -20.04
C ILE A 22 -24.32 30.90 -20.24
N SER A 23 -23.47 31.25 -21.20
CA SER A 23 -22.20 30.56 -21.44
C SER A 23 -21.24 30.73 -20.26
N ILE A 24 -21.10 31.96 -19.74
CA ILE A 24 -20.28 32.23 -18.55
C ILE A 24 -20.82 31.46 -17.33
N LEU A 25 -22.13 31.52 -17.08
CA LEU A 25 -22.76 30.81 -15.96
C LEU A 25 -22.56 29.30 -16.05
N SER A 26 -22.54 28.74 -17.26
CA SER A 26 -22.28 27.32 -17.46
C SER A 26 -20.84 26.93 -17.13
N ILE A 27 -19.85 27.75 -17.51
CA ILE A 27 -18.45 27.54 -17.13
C ILE A 27 -18.30 27.62 -15.61
N VAL A 28 -18.89 28.64 -14.97
CA VAL A 28 -18.91 28.77 -13.50
C VAL A 28 -19.50 27.50 -12.88
N ARG A 29 -20.59 26.97 -13.42
CA ARG A 29 -21.22 25.75 -12.90
C ARG A 29 -20.34 24.51 -13.04
N ILE A 30 -19.61 24.36 -14.15
CA ILE A 30 -18.63 23.28 -14.33
C ILE A 30 -17.52 23.37 -13.27
N ILE A 31 -16.97 24.57 -13.06
CA ILE A 31 -15.92 24.82 -12.06
C ILE A 31 -16.45 24.52 -10.65
N THR A 32 -17.66 24.93 -10.33
CA THR A 32 -18.30 24.61 -9.05
C THR A 32 -18.48 23.11 -8.86
N THR A 33 -18.91 22.36 -9.89
CA THR A 33 -18.97 20.89 -9.84
C THR A 33 -17.59 20.29 -9.56
N TYR A 34 -16.55 20.75 -10.28
CA TYR A 34 -15.17 20.29 -10.07
C TYR A 34 -14.68 20.55 -8.64
N SER A 35 -14.90 21.76 -8.13
CA SER A 35 -14.48 22.15 -6.78
C SER A 35 -15.19 21.35 -5.69
N ARG A 36 -16.50 21.09 -5.84
CA ARG A 36 -17.28 20.28 -4.91
C ARG A 36 -16.83 18.83 -4.91
N MET A 37 -16.59 18.27 -6.10
CA MET A 37 -16.04 16.92 -6.24
C MET A 37 -14.67 16.80 -5.56
N GLN A 38 -13.76 17.75 -5.80
CA GLN A 38 -12.44 17.77 -5.18
C GLN A 38 -12.53 17.86 -3.65
N HIS A 39 -13.40 18.75 -3.14
CA HIS A 39 -13.57 18.90 -1.71
C HIS A 39 -14.09 17.60 -1.07
N ALA A 40 -15.13 17.00 -1.65
CA ALA A 40 -15.69 15.76 -1.13
C ALA A 40 -14.67 14.62 -1.15
N LEU A 41 -13.90 14.47 -2.23
CA LEU A 41 -12.81 13.49 -2.31
C LEU A 41 -11.73 13.73 -1.25
N ASN A 42 -11.34 14.99 -1.01
CA ASN A 42 -10.36 15.30 0.03
C ASN A 42 -10.84 14.86 1.41
N GLN A 43 -12.13 15.04 1.74
CA GLN A 43 -12.71 14.58 3.00
C GLN A 43 -12.70 13.06 3.11
N ILE A 44 -13.18 12.36 2.08
CA ILE A 44 -13.19 10.89 2.05
C ILE A 44 -11.79 10.31 2.22
N ALA A 45 -10.80 10.92 1.56
CA ALA A 45 -9.44 10.45 1.64
C ALA A 45 -8.87 10.60 3.07
N ILE A 46 -9.21 11.70 3.77
CA ILE A 46 -8.90 11.89 5.19
C ILE A 46 -9.61 10.84 6.06
N GLU A 47 -10.91 10.60 5.84
CA GLU A 47 -11.69 9.59 6.57
C GLU A 47 -11.10 8.18 6.40
N LEU A 48 -10.78 7.77 5.17
CA LEU A 48 -10.11 6.50 4.89
C LEU A 48 -8.74 6.39 5.58
N SER A 49 -7.98 7.49 5.64
CA SER A 49 -6.73 7.50 6.39
C SER A 49 -6.96 7.40 7.90
N GLN A 50 -8.03 7.97 8.45
CA GLN A 50 -8.37 7.83 9.86
C GLN A 50 -8.75 6.39 10.18
N TYR A 51 -9.58 5.74 9.35
CA TYR A 51 -9.90 4.33 9.49
C TYR A 51 -8.64 3.45 9.41
N SER A 52 -7.73 3.77 8.51
CA SER A 52 -6.44 3.07 8.39
C SER A 52 -5.56 3.24 9.63
N TYR A 53 -5.52 4.45 10.20
CA TYR A 53 -4.81 4.71 11.44
C TYR A 53 -5.44 3.94 12.61
N ILE A 54 -6.77 3.95 12.74
CA ILE A 54 -7.48 3.18 13.78
C ILE A 54 -7.21 1.69 13.62
N TYR A 55 -7.18 1.17 12.39
CA TYR A 55 -6.82 -0.22 12.10
C TYR A 55 -5.36 -0.55 12.51
N ALA A 56 -4.44 0.41 12.38
CA ALA A 56 -3.06 0.22 12.81
C ALA A 56 -2.89 0.33 14.34
N VAL A 57 -3.47 1.34 14.97
CA VAL A 57 -3.36 1.61 16.43
C VAL A 57 -4.05 0.57 17.28
N SER A 58 -5.12 -0.06 16.77
CA SER A 58 -5.81 -1.13 17.47
C SER A 58 -4.99 -2.43 17.58
N GLY A 59 -3.76 -2.48 17.05
CA GLY A 59 -2.89 -3.67 17.07
C GLY A 59 -3.24 -4.69 15.99
N LEU A 60 -4.24 -4.39 15.16
CA LEU A 60 -4.86 -5.35 14.24
C LEU A 60 -4.04 -5.59 12.99
N LYS A 61 -3.33 -4.56 12.51
CA LYS A 61 -2.32 -4.70 11.46
C LYS A 61 -1.27 -5.76 11.85
N GLN A 62 -0.83 -5.78 13.11
CA GLN A 62 0.19 -6.70 13.60
C GLN A 62 -0.33 -8.15 13.75
N GLN A 63 -1.56 -8.34 14.23
CA GLN A 63 -2.21 -9.66 14.28
C GLN A 63 -2.51 -10.21 12.88
N HIS A 64 -2.80 -9.32 11.93
CA HIS A 64 -3.09 -9.65 10.54
C HIS A 64 -1.84 -10.08 9.75
N ASP A 65 -0.71 -9.41 9.95
CA ASP A 65 0.60 -9.74 9.33
C ASP A 65 1.17 -11.09 9.81
N GLN A 66 0.70 -11.61 10.95
CA GLN A 66 1.15 -12.85 11.60
C GLN A 66 0.38 -14.11 11.17
N PHE A 67 -0.74 -13.99 10.45
CA PHE A 67 -1.68 -15.09 10.14
C PHE A 67 -1.74 -15.47 8.64
N LEU A 68 -0.70 -15.14 7.86
CA LEU A 68 -0.69 -15.25 6.40
C LEU A 68 -0.18 -16.60 5.82
N ASP A 69 -0.07 -17.65 6.64
CA ASP A 69 0.62 -18.90 6.25
C ASP A 69 -0.24 -19.98 5.55
N ASP A 70 -1.57 -19.81 5.42
CA ASP A 70 -2.43 -20.78 4.72
C ASP A 70 -3.16 -20.11 3.54
N ILE A 71 -2.64 -20.22 2.31
CA ILE A 71 -3.23 -19.60 1.11
C ILE A 71 -3.54 -20.66 0.05
N ASN A 72 -4.53 -21.50 0.34
CA ASN A 72 -5.30 -22.17 -0.72
C ASN A 72 -6.82 -22.06 -0.55
N ASN A 73 -7.31 -21.32 0.47
CA ASN A 73 -8.74 -21.00 0.60
C ASN A 73 -8.95 -19.59 1.15
N ALA A 74 -9.45 -18.66 0.33
CA ALA A 74 -9.88 -17.34 0.82
C ALA A 74 -10.95 -17.44 1.92
N LYS A 75 -11.74 -18.52 1.91
CA LYS A 75 -12.71 -18.84 2.98
C LYS A 75 -12.04 -19.04 4.35
N GLU A 76 -10.95 -19.80 4.40
CA GLU A 76 -10.22 -20.09 5.64
C GLU A 76 -9.45 -18.85 6.13
N LYS A 77 -8.92 -18.04 5.21
CA LYS A 77 -8.19 -16.79 5.51
C LYS A 77 -9.07 -15.68 6.08
N ILE A 78 -10.31 -15.57 5.62
CA ILE A 78 -11.29 -14.63 6.20
C ILE A 78 -11.80 -15.15 7.55
N GLN A 79 -12.00 -16.46 7.69
CA GLN A 79 -12.36 -17.07 8.97
C GLN A 79 -11.27 -16.87 10.03
N SER A 80 -9.98 -17.00 9.68
CA SER A 80 -8.87 -16.78 10.62
C SER A 80 -8.65 -15.30 10.96
N GLN A 81 -9.01 -14.38 10.07
CA GLN A 81 -8.87 -12.92 10.29
C GLN A 81 -10.15 -12.24 10.77
N THR A 82 -11.17 -13.03 11.09
CA THR A 82 -12.46 -12.59 11.61
C THR A 82 -12.31 -11.79 12.89
N GLU A 83 -11.44 -12.22 13.80
CA GLU A 83 -11.20 -11.53 15.07
C GLU A 83 -10.63 -10.12 14.85
N ALA A 84 -9.83 -9.92 13.79
CA ALA A 84 -9.28 -8.61 13.46
C ALA A 84 -10.37 -7.67 12.93
N ILE A 85 -11.27 -8.14 12.07
CA ILE A 85 -12.39 -7.34 11.56
C ILE A 85 -13.35 -6.97 12.71
N VAL A 86 -13.66 -7.93 13.60
CA VAL A 86 -14.51 -7.69 14.78
C VAL A 86 -13.88 -6.72 15.78
N THR A 87 -12.55 -6.80 15.98
CA THR A 87 -11.86 -5.89 16.90
C THR A 87 -11.71 -4.49 16.31
N PHE A 88 -11.53 -4.37 14.98
CA PHE A 88 -11.54 -3.09 14.28
C PHE A 88 -12.90 -2.40 14.46
N TYR A 89 -13.97 -3.16 14.25
CA TYR A 89 -15.34 -2.71 14.49
C TYR A 89 -15.53 -2.17 15.92
N LYS A 90 -15.11 -2.92 16.95
CA LYS A 90 -15.21 -2.48 18.35
C LYS A 90 -14.38 -1.24 18.64
N ALA A 91 -13.20 -1.10 18.02
CA ALA A 91 -12.35 0.06 18.17
C ALA A 91 -12.99 1.31 17.55
N VAL A 92 -13.57 1.20 16.35
CA VAL A 92 -14.31 2.29 15.70
C VAL A 92 -15.52 2.70 16.53
N GLU A 93 -16.32 1.74 17.02
CA GLU A 93 -17.47 1.98 17.90
C GLU A 93 -17.08 2.77 19.16
N SER A 94 -15.98 2.38 19.80
CA SER A 94 -15.48 3.06 21.01
C SER A 94 -15.07 4.52 20.78
N LEU A 95 -14.74 4.89 19.53
CA LEU A 95 -14.27 6.21 19.15
C LEU A 95 -15.40 7.12 18.63
N THR A 96 -16.42 6.56 17.98
CA THR A 96 -17.49 7.34 17.34
C THR A 96 -18.62 7.72 18.30
N GLY A 97 -18.80 7.01 19.42
CA GLY A 97 -19.71 7.41 20.51
C GLY A 97 -21.21 7.41 20.17
N ASP A 98 -21.59 7.14 18.91
CA ASP A 98 -22.98 7.02 18.47
C ASP A 98 -23.49 5.60 18.75
N VAL A 99 -24.13 5.48 19.91
CA VAL A 99 -24.84 4.30 20.39
C VAL A 99 -26.16 4.17 19.64
N SER A 100 -26.15 3.42 18.54
CA SER A 100 -27.37 2.77 18.05
C SER A 100 -27.09 1.34 17.60
N SER A 101 -27.26 0.45 18.57
CA SER A 101 -27.66 -0.97 18.44
C SER A 101 -27.10 -1.75 17.26
N VAL A 102 -26.04 -2.51 17.49
CA VAL A 102 -25.89 -3.80 16.82
C VAL A 102 -25.81 -4.87 17.89
N GLY A 103 -26.81 -5.75 17.84
CA GLY A 103 -26.97 -6.87 18.77
C GLY A 103 -25.89 -7.91 18.61
N GLU A 104 -25.95 -8.90 19.50
CA GLU A 104 -25.02 -10.02 19.72
C GLU A 104 -24.81 -10.97 18.52
N ASP A 105 -25.10 -10.55 17.29
CA ASP A 105 -25.08 -11.38 16.09
C ASP A 105 -23.97 -10.99 15.12
N GLY A 106 -22.72 -11.06 15.60
CA GLY A 106 -21.53 -10.92 14.74
C GLY A 106 -21.40 -12.05 13.72
N GLY A 107 -22.11 -13.18 13.89
CA GLY A 107 -22.06 -14.34 13.01
C GLY A 107 -22.64 -14.08 11.61
N ASN A 108 -23.80 -13.41 11.53
CA ASN A 108 -24.44 -13.09 10.25
C ASN A 108 -23.65 -12.10 9.38
N VAL A 109 -22.89 -11.20 10.00
CA VAL A 109 -22.01 -10.25 9.30
C VAL A 109 -20.86 -10.99 8.61
N ILE A 110 -20.27 -11.95 9.30
CA ILE A 110 -19.11 -12.72 8.81
C ILE A 110 -19.52 -13.65 7.67
N GLU A 111 -20.70 -14.28 7.75
CA GLU A 111 -21.22 -15.12 6.67
C GLU A 111 -21.53 -14.32 5.40
N ASN A 112 -22.12 -13.13 5.54
CA ASN A 112 -22.34 -12.23 4.40
C ASN A 112 -21.02 -11.74 3.79
N LEU A 113 -20.02 -11.45 4.63
CA LEU A 113 -18.71 -10.97 4.21
C LEU A 113 -17.89 -12.08 3.52
N LEU A 114 -17.96 -13.32 4.03
CA LEU A 114 -17.42 -14.52 3.39
C LEU A 114 -18.08 -14.80 2.04
N HIS A 115 -19.40 -14.71 1.96
CA HIS A 115 -20.14 -14.88 0.71
C HIS A 115 -19.72 -13.84 -0.33
N THR A 116 -19.62 -12.57 0.08
CA THR A 116 -19.22 -11.48 -0.82
C THR A 116 -17.79 -11.70 -1.36
N VAL A 117 -16.83 -12.15 -0.53
CA VAL A 117 -15.46 -12.47 -1.01
C VAL A 117 -15.40 -13.70 -1.89
N GLN A 118 -16.21 -14.71 -1.62
CA GLN A 118 -16.32 -15.88 -2.49
C GLN A 118 -16.91 -15.53 -3.86
N GLU A 119 -17.84 -14.59 -3.93
CA GLU A 119 -18.29 -14.02 -5.19
C GLU A 119 -17.16 -13.22 -5.87
N PHE A 120 -16.41 -12.40 -5.13
CA PHE A 120 -15.31 -11.59 -5.67
C PHE A 120 -14.17 -12.38 -6.33
N GLU A 121 -13.81 -13.56 -5.80
CA GLU A 121 -12.72 -14.37 -6.36
C GLU A 121 -13.14 -15.20 -7.58
N ASN A 122 -14.41 -15.58 -7.66
CA ASN A 122 -14.95 -16.35 -8.79
C ASN A 122 -15.33 -15.47 -9.99
N ILE A 123 -15.36 -14.15 -9.82
CA ILE A 123 -15.76 -13.21 -10.87
C ILE A 123 -14.56 -12.92 -11.79
N GLN A 124 -14.51 -13.70 -12.87
CA GLN A 124 -13.70 -13.44 -14.03
C GLN A 124 -14.32 -12.26 -14.80
N ASP A 125 -13.88 -11.04 -14.47
CA ASP A 125 -14.07 -9.77 -15.20
C ASP A 125 -15.41 -9.00 -15.14
N SER A 126 -16.43 -9.41 -14.36
CA SER A 126 -17.69 -8.62 -14.25
C SER A 126 -17.69 -7.63 -13.08
N SER A 127 -17.08 -6.46 -13.26
CA SER A 127 -17.09 -5.35 -12.28
C SER A 127 -18.50 -4.80 -11.92
N ALA A 128 -19.52 -5.10 -12.72
CA ALA A 128 -20.87 -4.55 -12.55
C ALA A 128 -21.69 -5.28 -11.47
N GLU A 129 -21.64 -6.61 -11.43
CA GLU A 129 -22.33 -7.43 -10.41
C GLU A 129 -21.72 -7.19 -9.03
N LEU A 130 -20.39 -7.05 -8.98
CA LEU A 130 -19.66 -6.68 -7.77
C LEU A 130 -20.11 -5.34 -7.19
N MET A 131 -20.34 -4.36 -8.05
CA MET A 131 -20.80 -3.04 -7.63
C MET A 131 -22.24 -3.07 -7.13
N GLU A 132 -23.10 -3.97 -7.63
CA GLU A 132 -24.48 -4.09 -7.20
C GLU A 132 -24.56 -4.65 -5.77
N THR A 133 -23.89 -5.77 -5.49
CA THR A 133 -23.82 -6.38 -4.15
C THR A 133 -23.22 -5.43 -3.12
N VAL A 134 -22.13 -4.73 -3.48
CA VAL A 134 -21.48 -3.76 -2.59
C VAL A 134 -22.38 -2.56 -2.29
N ASN A 135 -23.09 -2.03 -3.30
CA ASN A 135 -24.01 -0.90 -3.09
C ASN A 135 -25.23 -1.26 -2.21
N GLU A 136 -25.61 -2.53 -2.11
CA GLU A 136 -26.68 -2.94 -1.18
C GLU A 136 -26.21 -2.96 0.27
N ILE A 137 -24.98 -3.41 0.52
CA ILE A 137 -24.34 -3.47 1.85
C ILE A 137 -24.01 -2.04 2.35
N LEU A 138 -23.60 -1.15 1.47
CA LEU A 138 -23.20 0.23 1.80
C LEU A 138 -24.33 1.18 2.24
N LYS A 139 -25.57 0.68 2.37
CA LYS A 139 -26.72 1.47 2.87
C LYS A 139 -26.70 1.67 4.39
N ASP A 140 -25.96 0.85 5.11
CA ASP A 140 -25.81 0.90 6.56
C ASP A 140 -24.40 1.41 6.93
N PRO A 141 -24.27 2.53 7.68
CA PRO A 141 -22.98 3.07 8.09
C PRO A 141 -22.08 2.06 8.80
N MET A 142 -22.68 1.10 9.52
CA MET A 142 -21.92 0.07 10.20
C MET A 142 -21.37 -0.99 9.24
N GLN A 143 -22.14 -1.34 8.22
CA GLN A 143 -21.71 -2.26 7.18
C GLN A 143 -20.61 -1.63 6.30
N GLU A 144 -20.64 -0.32 6.11
CA GLU A 144 -19.57 0.43 5.44
C GLU A 144 -18.25 0.35 6.21
N VAL A 145 -18.26 0.52 7.54
CA VAL A 145 -17.07 0.32 8.38
C VAL A 145 -16.55 -1.12 8.29
N GLN A 146 -17.43 -2.12 8.28
CA GLN A 146 -17.03 -3.53 8.16
C GLN A 146 -16.35 -3.82 6.82
N LEU A 147 -16.89 -3.28 5.72
CA LEU A 147 -16.27 -3.38 4.40
C LEU A 147 -14.92 -2.67 4.34
N ILE A 148 -14.77 -1.53 5.01
CA ILE A 148 -13.47 -0.85 5.15
C ILE A 148 -12.48 -1.72 5.92
N GLY A 149 -12.89 -2.35 7.03
CA GLY A 149 -12.04 -3.26 7.80
C GLY A 149 -11.55 -4.46 6.98
N LEU A 150 -12.46 -5.10 6.22
CA LEU A 150 -12.11 -6.15 5.27
C LEU A 150 -11.17 -5.62 4.17
N ALA A 151 -11.47 -4.43 3.63
CA ALA A 151 -10.66 -3.82 2.59
C ALA A 151 -9.28 -3.43 3.10
N LEU A 152 -9.10 -3.11 4.38
CA LEU A 152 -7.78 -2.83 4.97
C LEU A 152 -6.98 -4.10 5.22
N SER A 153 -7.66 -5.22 5.47
CA SER A 153 -7.06 -6.53 5.59
C SER A 153 -6.33 -6.95 4.28
N ASP A 154 -5.15 -7.55 4.40
CA ASP A 154 -4.40 -8.23 3.32
C ASP A 154 -4.95 -9.63 2.98
N SER A 155 -6.18 -9.93 3.40
CA SER A 155 -6.92 -11.08 2.87
C SER A 155 -7.26 -10.93 1.39
N LEU A 156 -7.49 -9.70 0.94
CA LEU A 156 -7.91 -9.43 -0.43
C LEU A 156 -6.73 -9.22 -1.39
N ILE A 157 -6.88 -9.73 -2.61
CA ILE A 157 -5.97 -9.41 -3.72
C ILE A 157 -6.08 -7.91 -4.05
N SER A 158 -4.96 -7.27 -4.43
CA SER A 158 -4.89 -5.81 -4.67
C SER A 158 -5.94 -5.27 -5.66
N LYS A 159 -6.28 -6.03 -6.71
CA LYS A 159 -7.36 -5.65 -7.65
C LYS A 159 -8.73 -5.61 -6.97
N THR A 160 -9.03 -6.61 -6.15
CA THR A 160 -10.27 -6.68 -5.35
C THR A 160 -10.31 -5.58 -4.30
N LYS A 161 -9.19 -5.35 -3.60
CA LYS A 161 -8.99 -4.24 -2.65
C LYS A 161 -9.32 -2.91 -3.32
N THR A 162 -8.78 -2.68 -4.51
CA THR A 162 -9.00 -1.46 -5.29
C THR A 162 -10.45 -1.32 -5.76
N ALA A 163 -11.07 -2.40 -6.24
CA ALA A 163 -12.48 -2.38 -6.66
C ALA A 163 -13.41 -2.08 -5.47
N LEU A 164 -13.18 -2.72 -4.33
CA LEU A 164 -13.95 -2.55 -3.10
C LEU A 164 -13.80 -1.12 -2.55
N PHE A 165 -12.57 -0.62 -2.40
CA PHE A 165 -12.36 0.77 -1.98
C PHE A 165 -12.93 1.78 -2.99
N GLY A 166 -12.92 1.47 -4.29
CA GLY A 166 -13.57 2.30 -5.31
C GLY A 166 -15.08 2.38 -5.10
N ALA A 167 -15.73 1.26 -4.76
CA ALA A 167 -17.16 1.21 -4.45
C ALA A 167 -17.51 1.95 -3.15
N ILE A 168 -16.75 1.71 -2.07
CA ILE A 168 -16.85 2.44 -0.79
C ILE A 168 -16.72 3.94 -1.03
N THR A 169 -15.66 4.36 -1.73
CA THR A 169 -15.40 5.76 -2.07
C THR A 169 -16.56 6.38 -2.85
N ASN A 170 -17.14 5.65 -3.82
CA ASN A 170 -18.30 6.13 -4.58
C ASN A 170 -19.52 6.36 -3.68
N ASN A 171 -19.78 5.47 -2.72
CA ASN A 171 -20.88 5.62 -1.77
C ASN A 171 -20.67 6.81 -0.82
N MET A 172 -19.50 6.87 -0.16
CA MET A 172 -19.12 8.00 0.69
C MET A 172 -19.23 9.32 -0.07
N LEU A 173 -18.82 9.35 -1.33
CA LEU A 173 -18.92 10.53 -2.19
C LEU A 173 -20.36 10.95 -2.46
N LYS A 174 -21.26 10.00 -2.73
CA LYS A 174 -22.69 10.31 -2.90
C LYS A 174 -23.28 10.83 -1.60
N ASN A 175 -22.95 10.23 -0.45
CA ASN A 175 -23.47 10.64 0.85
C ASN A 175 -22.99 12.05 1.21
N ASN A 176 -21.67 12.28 1.16
CA ASN A 176 -21.07 13.58 1.48
C ASN A 176 -21.58 14.70 0.56
N LEU A 177 -21.73 14.43 -0.74
CA LEU A 177 -22.31 15.41 -1.68
C LEU A 177 -23.82 15.61 -1.48
N SER A 178 -24.57 14.56 -1.14
CA SER A 178 -26.00 14.65 -0.85
C SER A 178 -26.26 15.54 0.35
N GLU A 179 -25.47 15.35 1.42
CA GLU A 179 -25.55 16.09 2.65
C GLU A 179 -25.11 17.56 2.48
N ASP A 180 -23.92 17.79 1.91
CA ASP A 180 -23.36 19.14 1.68
C ASP A 180 -24.30 20.00 0.80
N LEU A 181 -24.88 19.38 -0.24
CA LEU A 181 -25.74 20.09 -1.18
C LEU A 181 -27.21 20.14 -0.74
N LYS A 182 -27.59 19.35 0.28
CA LYS A 182 -28.99 19.15 0.69
C LYS A 182 -29.88 18.72 -0.48
N VAL A 183 -29.35 17.82 -1.32
CA VAL A 183 -30.00 17.31 -2.53
C VAL A 183 -30.08 15.80 -2.41
N ASP A 184 -31.26 15.24 -2.66
CA ASP A 184 -31.45 13.78 -2.70
C ASP A 184 -30.44 13.09 -3.63
N ALA A 185 -29.89 11.97 -3.17
CA ALA A 185 -28.85 11.23 -3.89
C ALA A 185 -29.22 10.90 -5.35
N LYS A 186 -30.52 10.64 -5.64
CA LYS A 186 -30.98 10.33 -7.01
C LYS A 186 -30.95 11.55 -7.93
N GLN A 187 -30.94 12.76 -7.38
CA GLN A 187 -30.90 14.01 -8.12
C GLN A 187 -29.49 14.60 -8.23
N LEU A 188 -28.51 14.09 -7.47
CA LEU A 188 -27.14 14.60 -7.44
C LEU A 188 -26.52 14.70 -8.83
N GLY A 189 -26.59 13.63 -9.62
CA GLY A 189 -26.01 13.60 -10.96
C GLY A 189 -26.58 14.69 -11.88
N LYS A 190 -27.89 14.97 -11.77
CA LYS A 190 -28.53 16.08 -12.51
C LYS A 190 -28.12 17.44 -11.96
N HIS A 191 -28.04 17.58 -10.63
CA HIS A 191 -27.65 18.83 -9.99
C HIS A 191 -26.22 19.25 -10.38
N LEU A 192 -25.30 18.28 -10.37
CA LEU A 192 -23.88 18.42 -10.72
C LEU A 192 -23.60 18.37 -12.22
N LEU A 193 -24.63 18.14 -13.06
CA LEU A 193 -24.53 18.02 -14.51
C LEU A 193 -23.65 16.84 -14.99
N ILE A 194 -23.57 15.77 -14.19
CA ILE A 194 -22.80 14.57 -14.53
C ILE A 194 -23.62 13.71 -15.50
N LYS A 195 -23.04 13.44 -16.67
CA LYS A 195 -23.66 12.64 -17.71
C LYS A 195 -23.81 11.20 -17.23
N GLY A 196 -25.05 10.70 -17.27
CA GLY A 196 -25.38 9.35 -16.83
C GLY A 196 -25.46 9.17 -15.31
N GLY A 197 -25.39 10.26 -14.55
CA GLY A 197 -25.56 10.24 -13.10
C GLY A 197 -24.29 9.88 -12.33
N MET A 198 -24.44 9.74 -11.01
CA MET A 198 -23.34 9.36 -10.10
C MET A 198 -22.82 7.94 -10.37
N GLU A 199 -23.56 7.12 -11.12
CA GLU A 199 -23.17 5.74 -11.44
C GLU A 199 -22.17 5.62 -12.58
N ARG A 200 -21.83 6.76 -13.21
CA ARG A 200 -20.80 6.86 -14.25
C ARG A 200 -19.49 7.42 -13.73
N LEU A 201 -19.32 7.53 -12.41
CA LEU A 201 -18.03 7.85 -11.82
C LEU A 201 -17.09 6.65 -11.98
N ASP A 202 -15.94 6.89 -12.58
CA ASP A 202 -14.94 5.86 -12.85
C ASP A 202 -13.77 6.01 -11.88
N PHE A 203 -13.60 4.99 -11.03
CA PHE A 203 -12.53 4.90 -10.04
C PHE A 203 -11.44 3.90 -10.44
N SER A 204 -11.49 3.31 -11.64
CA SER A 204 -10.59 2.23 -12.08
C SER A 204 -9.11 2.60 -12.08
N SER A 205 -8.80 3.91 -12.12
CA SER A 205 -7.42 4.44 -12.03
C SER A 205 -6.96 4.68 -10.59
N SER A 206 -7.82 4.50 -9.60
CA SER A 206 -7.45 4.63 -8.18
C SER A 206 -6.57 3.47 -7.75
N THR A 207 -5.74 3.71 -6.74
CA THR A 207 -4.95 2.66 -6.10
C THR A 207 -4.98 2.84 -4.59
N PHE A 208 -5.13 1.74 -3.86
CA PHE A 208 -5.25 1.75 -2.41
C PHE A 208 -4.26 0.74 -1.84
N PHE A 209 -3.30 1.22 -1.04
CA PHE A 209 -2.31 0.40 -0.32
C PHE A 209 -1.45 -0.51 -1.22
N ASN A 210 -1.30 -0.20 -2.52
CA ASN A 210 -0.43 -0.98 -3.41
C ASN A 210 1.03 -0.99 -2.94
N ASP A 211 1.46 0.06 -2.25
CA ASP A 211 2.76 0.20 -1.61
C ASP A 211 2.69 0.03 -0.07
N GLY A 212 1.56 -0.46 0.44
CA GLY A 212 1.29 -0.67 1.87
C GLY A 212 0.92 0.58 2.66
N GLN A 213 0.87 1.77 2.05
CA GLN A 213 0.67 3.02 2.83
C GLN A 213 -0.03 4.16 2.09
N THR A 214 -0.13 4.12 0.77
CA THR A 214 -0.69 5.23 -0.02
C THR A 214 -2.14 4.97 -0.39
N ILE A 215 -2.98 5.99 -0.17
CA ILE A 215 -4.35 6.09 -0.68
C ILE A 215 -4.30 7.08 -1.84
N ASP A 216 -4.50 6.62 -3.07
CA ASP A 216 -4.54 7.44 -4.28
C ASP A 216 -5.89 7.28 -4.98
N ILE A 217 -6.78 8.23 -4.77
CA ILE A 217 -8.12 8.22 -5.32
C ILE A 217 -8.14 9.07 -6.57
N ILE A 218 -8.52 8.46 -7.69
CA ILE A 218 -8.70 9.11 -8.98
C ILE A 218 -10.11 8.82 -9.45
N VAL A 219 -10.93 9.87 -9.56
CA VAL A 219 -12.27 9.78 -10.15
C VAL A 219 -12.31 10.51 -11.49
N GLU A 220 -12.87 9.84 -12.48
CA GLU A 220 -13.13 10.40 -13.81
C GLU A 220 -14.61 10.42 -14.12
N TYR A 221 -15.08 11.52 -14.72
CA TYR A 221 -16.48 11.70 -15.06
C TYR A 221 -16.67 12.71 -16.17
N THR A 222 -17.84 12.68 -16.80
CA THR A 222 -18.18 13.61 -17.89
C THR A 222 -19.27 14.57 -17.42
N VAL A 223 -19.00 15.87 -17.54
CA VAL A 223 -19.99 16.93 -17.29
C VAL A 223 -20.64 17.33 -18.62
N LYS A 224 -21.97 17.33 -18.63
CA LYS A 224 -22.79 17.78 -19.76
C LYS A 224 -23.54 19.05 -19.39
N PRO A 225 -23.09 20.23 -19.84
CA PRO A 225 -23.83 21.47 -19.68
C PRO A 225 -25.22 21.38 -20.32
N GLY A 226 -26.23 21.98 -19.70
CA GLY A 226 -27.60 21.99 -20.23
C GLY A 226 -27.79 22.88 -21.48
N ILE A 227 -26.73 23.52 -21.98
CA ILE A 227 -26.76 24.47 -23.09
C ILE A 227 -25.88 23.95 -24.23
N PHE A 228 -26.44 23.95 -25.44
CA PHE A 228 -25.85 23.34 -26.65
C PHE A 228 -24.50 23.94 -27.09
N ILE A 229 -24.17 25.14 -26.61
CA ILE A 229 -22.98 25.89 -27.05
C ILE A 229 -21.69 25.35 -26.40
N ILE A 230 -21.77 24.72 -25.23
CA ILE A 230 -20.61 24.18 -24.53
C ILE A 230 -20.58 22.66 -24.69
N PRO A 231 -19.47 22.08 -25.21
CA PRO A 231 -19.36 20.64 -25.37
C PRO A 231 -19.35 19.92 -24.03
N GLU A 232 -19.57 18.61 -24.07
CA GLU A 232 -19.34 17.74 -22.93
C GLU A 232 -17.84 17.75 -22.58
N ILE A 233 -17.52 17.84 -21.28
CA ILE A 233 -16.14 17.93 -20.81
C ILE A 233 -15.88 16.74 -19.88
N ARG A 234 -14.81 15.99 -20.15
CA ARG A 234 -14.30 14.97 -19.23
C ARG A 234 -13.42 15.64 -18.18
N LEU A 235 -13.73 15.40 -16.92
CA LEU A 235 -12.99 15.92 -15.77
C LEU A 235 -12.37 14.77 -15.00
N ARG A 236 -11.25 15.06 -14.34
CA ARG A 236 -10.53 14.14 -13.46
C ARG A 236 -10.18 14.87 -12.18
N ASN A 237 -10.58 14.29 -11.05
CA ASN A 237 -10.15 14.74 -9.73
C ASN A 237 -9.25 13.67 -9.12
N ARG A 238 -8.23 14.12 -8.39
CA ARG A 238 -7.26 13.24 -7.75
C ARG A 238 -6.95 13.75 -6.35
N VAL A 239 -6.85 12.82 -5.40
CA VAL A 239 -6.30 13.07 -4.07
C VAL A 239 -5.37 11.93 -3.72
N SER A 240 -4.22 12.27 -3.15
CA SER A 240 -3.24 11.29 -2.70
C SER A 240 -2.76 11.67 -1.31
N LEU A 241 -2.86 10.74 -0.37
CA LEU A 241 -2.31 10.88 0.96
C LEU A 241 -1.79 9.54 1.49
N LEU A 242 -1.01 9.63 2.55
CA LEU A 242 -0.60 8.46 3.31
C LEU A 242 -1.73 8.06 4.26
N ALA A 243 -1.85 6.76 4.52
CA ALA A 243 -2.83 6.19 5.43
C ALA A 243 -2.41 6.26 6.92
N TRP A 244 -1.28 6.93 7.22
CA TRP A 244 -0.72 7.12 8.56
C TRP A 244 -0.56 5.82 9.39
N THR A 245 -0.29 4.69 8.75
CA THR A 245 -0.07 3.41 9.45
C THR A 245 1.37 3.20 9.95
N TRP A 246 2.23 4.20 9.78
CA TRP A 246 3.64 4.20 10.17
C TRP A 246 3.85 5.07 11.41
N GLY A 247 4.60 4.57 12.40
CA GLY A 247 4.94 5.34 13.61
C GLY A 247 3.99 5.13 14.80
N VAL A 248 2.92 4.33 14.64
CA VAL A 248 2.25 3.70 15.79
C VAL A 248 3.31 2.85 16.48
N GLU A 249 3.61 3.14 17.75
CA GLU A 249 4.69 2.51 18.49
C GLU A 249 4.66 0.99 18.33
N ARG A 250 5.84 0.43 18.04
CA ARG A 250 6.18 -0.95 18.37
C ARG A 250 6.16 -1.10 19.89
N ALA A 251 5.00 -1.00 20.51
CA ALA A 251 4.72 -1.76 21.70
C ALA A 251 4.43 -3.19 21.23
N LEU A 252 5.47 -3.85 20.71
CA LEU A 252 5.54 -5.28 20.92
C LEU A 252 5.32 -5.44 22.42
N PRO A 253 4.32 -6.21 22.87
CA PRO A 253 4.40 -6.76 24.21
C PRO A 253 5.83 -7.32 24.34
N PRO A 254 6.58 -7.01 25.41
CA PRO A 254 7.95 -7.48 25.58
C PRO A 254 8.12 -9.00 25.45
N ASP A 255 7.01 -9.74 25.41
CA ASP A 255 6.92 -11.19 25.42
C ASP A 255 6.54 -11.82 24.06
N SER A 256 6.35 -11.06 22.95
CA SER A 256 6.12 -11.68 21.63
C SER A 256 7.43 -11.87 20.85
N ILE A 257 8.41 -12.50 21.48
CA ILE A 257 9.39 -13.28 20.72
C ILE A 257 8.60 -14.50 20.23
N PHE A 258 8.30 -14.58 18.92
CA PHE A 258 7.87 -15.84 18.33
C PHE A 258 9.04 -16.81 18.45
N GLU A 259 9.12 -17.50 19.58
CA GLU A 259 10.29 -18.29 19.97
C GLU A 259 10.52 -19.53 19.10
N ASN A 260 9.75 -19.82 18.04
CA ASN A 260 9.90 -21.10 17.33
C ASN A 260 9.65 -21.12 15.81
N GLU A 261 9.40 -20.01 15.12
CA GLU A 261 9.18 -20.06 13.67
C GLU A 261 10.36 -19.50 12.86
N SER A 262 10.92 -20.36 11.99
CA SER A 262 12.02 -20.00 11.11
C SER A 262 11.56 -19.09 9.98
N VAL A 263 12.21 -17.92 9.86
CA VAL A 263 11.97 -16.95 8.78
C VAL A 263 12.40 -17.52 7.41
N TRP A 264 13.22 -18.58 7.40
CA TRP A 264 13.66 -19.24 6.16
C TRP A 264 12.59 -20.07 5.49
N ASN A 265 11.60 -20.50 6.27
CA ASN A 265 10.52 -21.39 5.88
C ASN A 265 9.22 -20.65 5.51
N LEU A 266 9.26 -19.31 5.47
CA LEU A 266 8.12 -18.51 5.04
C LEU A 266 7.73 -18.86 3.60
N GLU A 267 6.42 -18.97 3.35
CA GLU A 267 5.82 -19.07 2.01
C GLU A 267 6.18 -20.35 1.21
N LYS A 268 6.42 -21.52 1.84
CA LYS A 268 6.82 -22.79 1.17
C LYS A 268 6.01 -23.16 -0.08
N GLU A 269 4.75 -22.71 -0.19
CA GLU A 269 3.82 -23.02 -1.28
C GLU A 269 3.85 -22.02 -2.46
N LYS A 270 4.58 -20.90 -2.36
CA LYS A 270 4.71 -19.90 -3.46
C LYS A 270 5.81 -20.27 -4.46
N SER A 271 5.85 -19.59 -5.62
CA SER A 271 6.99 -19.73 -6.54
C SER A 271 8.28 -19.27 -5.86
N SER A 272 9.39 -19.96 -6.11
CA SER A 272 10.66 -19.68 -5.44
C SER A 272 11.03 -18.19 -5.50
N ALA A 273 10.80 -17.53 -6.65
CA ALA A 273 11.09 -16.11 -6.84
C ALA A 273 10.36 -15.17 -5.87
N SER A 274 9.10 -15.45 -5.55
CA SER A 274 8.31 -14.67 -4.59
C SER A 274 8.79 -14.89 -3.16
N GLN A 275 9.09 -16.14 -2.80
CA GLN A 275 9.68 -16.52 -1.51
C GLN A 275 10.99 -15.77 -1.27
N HIS A 276 11.84 -15.68 -2.30
CA HIS A 276 13.14 -15.00 -2.21
C HIS A 276 13.00 -13.52 -1.88
N LEU A 277 12.02 -12.82 -2.47
CA LEU A 277 11.89 -11.37 -2.35
C LEU A 277 11.29 -10.97 -1.00
N ALA A 278 10.24 -11.65 -0.55
CA ALA A 278 9.58 -11.36 0.72
C ALA A 278 10.48 -11.72 1.92
N ARG A 279 11.06 -12.94 1.90
CA ARG A 279 12.04 -13.37 2.92
C ARG A 279 13.23 -12.43 2.96
N GLY A 280 13.80 -12.09 1.80
CA GLY A 280 15.00 -11.27 1.73
C GLY A 280 14.82 -9.92 2.41
N LYS A 281 13.76 -9.20 2.03
CA LYS A 281 13.43 -7.91 2.66
C LYS A 281 13.20 -8.02 4.18
N LYS A 282 12.58 -9.10 4.66
CA LYS A 282 12.33 -9.30 6.10
C LYS A 282 13.63 -9.54 6.86
N ILE A 283 14.48 -10.45 6.38
CA ILE A 283 15.76 -10.79 7.02
C ILE A 283 16.71 -9.59 7.04
N ASP A 284 16.83 -8.90 5.89
CA ASP A 284 17.77 -7.78 5.75
C ASP A 284 17.40 -6.65 6.73
N LYS A 285 16.10 -6.34 6.87
CA LYS A 285 15.59 -5.34 7.83
C LYS A 285 15.74 -5.74 9.29
N LEU A 286 15.45 -6.99 9.63
CA LEU A 286 15.62 -7.50 11.00
C LEU A 286 17.08 -7.37 11.41
N PHE A 287 18.00 -7.78 10.52
CA PHE A 287 19.41 -7.73 10.81
C PHE A 287 19.97 -6.31 10.84
N ALA A 288 19.51 -5.41 9.94
CA ALA A 288 19.84 -3.99 10.00
C ALA A 288 19.42 -3.36 11.35
N SER A 289 18.24 -3.74 11.85
CA SER A 289 17.73 -3.28 13.15
C SER A 289 18.56 -3.81 14.32
N GLU A 290 18.93 -5.08 14.30
CA GLU A 290 19.83 -5.65 15.31
C GLU A 290 21.20 -4.97 15.31
N LEU A 291 21.78 -4.72 14.14
CA LEU A 291 23.05 -4.00 14.01
C LEU A 291 22.93 -2.58 14.54
N LYS A 292 21.88 -1.84 14.13
CA LYS A 292 21.63 -0.48 14.63
C LYS A 292 21.49 -0.46 16.15
N ASN A 293 20.79 -1.41 16.75
CA ASN A 293 20.62 -1.47 18.21
C ASN A 293 21.94 -1.72 18.96
N LYS A 294 22.94 -2.33 18.29
CA LYS A 294 24.29 -2.51 18.84
C LYS A 294 25.18 -1.28 18.64
N ILE A 295 24.84 -0.40 17.70
CA ILE A 295 25.60 0.80 17.37
C ILE A 295 24.92 2.01 18.02
N ASP A 296 25.50 2.50 19.11
CA ASP A 296 24.95 3.52 20.01
C ASP A 296 24.68 4.87 19.31
N GLY A 297 23.47 5.05 18.77
CA GLY A 297 22.95 6.32 18.23
C GLY A 297 23.63 6.86 16.96
N HIS A 298 24.74 6.27 16.52
CA HIS A 298 25.54 6.73 15.38
C HIS A 298 25.27 5.92 14.10
N ALA A 299 24.16 5.18 14.03
CA ALA A 299 23.78 4.42 12.85
C ALA A 299 22.35 4.72 12.38
N GLU A 300 22.16 4.67 11.08
CA GLU A 300 20.88 4.88 10.42
C GLU A 300 20.62 3.81 9.37
N ILE A 301 19.40 3.28 9.37
CA ILE A 301 18.94 2.28 8.40
C ILE A 301 18.39 3.05 7.21
N THR A 302 18.79 2.66 6.02
CA THR A 302 18.34 3.32 4.79
C THR A 302 16.89 2.92 4.46
N PRO A 303 16.15 3.75 3.70
CA PRO A 303 14.81 3.40 3.24
C PRO A 303 14.74 2.12 2.39
N ASP A 304 13.57 1.48 2.30
CA ASP A 304 13.35 0.21 1.59
C ASP A 304 13.73 0.19 0.09
N ASN A 305 13.70 1.35 -0.56
CA ASN A 305 14.06 1.53 -1.96
C ASN A 305 15.49 2.03 -2.16
N PHE A 306 16.24 2.20 -1.07
CA PHE A 306 17.64 2.59 -1.11
C PHE A 306 18.48 1.43 -1.61
N LYS A 307 19.24 1.66 -2.68
CA LYS A 307 19.99 0.59 -3.33
C LYS A 307 21.34 0.43 -2.64
N THR A 308 21.78 -0.83 -2.53
CA THR A 308 23.16 -1.24 -2.19
C THR A 308 23.54 -1.11 -0.72
N ILE A 309 23.16 -0.02 -0.05
CA ILE A 309 23.44 0.21 1.37
C ILE A 309 22.14 0.02 2.14
N ASP A 310 22.19 -0.76 3.22
CA ASP A 310 21.06 -1.04 4.10
C ASP A 310 21.20 -0.31 5.44
N LEU A 311 22.44 -0.04 5.86
CA LEU A 311 22.76 0.72 7.06
C LEU A 311 24.02 1.55 6.85
N ILE A 312 24.01 2.79 7.34
CA ILE A 312 25.19 3.63 7.44
C ILE A 312 25.52 3.85 8.91
N GLU A 313 26.76 3.56 9.29
CA GLU A 313 27.35 3.98 10.56
C GLU A 313 28.16 5.24 10.30
N TYR A 314 27.80 6.33 10.98
CA TYR A 314 28.47 7.60 10.83
C TYR A 314 29.79 7.61 11.60
N ALA A 315 30.84 8.15 10.95
CA ALA A 315 32.12 8.38 11.61
C ALA A 315 31.91 9.28 12.84
N HIS A 316 32.40 8.84 13.99
CA HIS A 316 32.20 9.56 15.25
C HIS A 316 33.40 9.33 16.18
N ASN A 317 33.74 10.33 17.00
CA ASN A 317 34.78 10.22 18.04
C ASN A 317 36.13 9.64 17.55
N GLY A 318 36.52 9.96 16.30
CA GLY A 318 37.76 9.45 15.69
C GLY A 318 37.71 8.01 15.18
N LYS A 319 36.53 7.36 15.19
CA LYS A 319 36.28 6.10 14.50
C LYS A 319 35.81 6.35 13.08
N ASP A 320 36.31 5.53 12.16
CA ASP A 320 35.82 5.47 10.79
C ASP A 320 34.34 5.06 10.77
N GLY A 321 33.60 5.58 9.78
CA GLY A 321 32.24 5.14 9.51
C GLY A 321 32.23 3.86 8.70
N SER A 322 31.03 3.30 8.52
CA SER A 322 30.83 2.05 7.77
C SER A 322 29.62 2.18 6.85
N LEU A 323 29.80 1.79 5.59
CA LEU A 323 28.72 1.51 4.65
C LEU A 323 28.42 0.02 4.69
N VAL A 324 27.23 -0.33 5.19
CA VAL A 324 26.84 -1.72 5.44
C VAL A 324 25.82 -2.16 4.41
N MET A 325 26.16 -3.21 3.67
CA MET A 325 25.26 -3.99 2.82
C MET A 325 24.86 -5.26 3.55
N ILE A 326 23.57 -5.59 3.51
CA ILE A 326 23.01 -6.80 4.08
C ILE A 326 22.24 -7.51 2.98
N PHE A 327 22.50 -8.79 2.78
CA PHE A 327 21.66 -9.60 1.91
C PHE A 327 21.55 -11.02 2.44
N SER A 328 20.32 -11.53 2.44
CA SER A 328 20.07 -12.93 2.75
C SER A 328 20.34 -13.85 1.55
N LEU A 329 20.89 -15.03 1.81
CA LEU A 329 21.10 -16.07 0.83
C LEU A 329 20.70 -17.41 1.46
N ASN A 330 19.72 -18.10 0.86
CA ASN A 330 19.37 -19.45 1.28
C ASN A 330 20.13 -20.46 0.38
N PRO A 331 21.20 -21.10 0.88
CA PRO A 331 22.08 -21.94 0.05
C PRO A 331 21.44 -23.26 -0.37
N PHE A 332 20.33 -23.66 0.25
CA PHE A 332 19.63 -24.91 -0.05
C PHE A 332 18.72 -24.83 -1.28
N LEU A 333 18.55 -23.64 -1.87
CA LEU A 333 17.65 -23.46 -3.00
C LEU A 333 18.31 -23.89 -4.33
N PRO A 334 17.53 -24.41 -5.30
CA PRO A 334 18.08 -24.95 -6.55
C PRO A 334 18.99 -24.00 -7.32
N GLY A 335 18.71 -22.69 -7.26
CA GLY A 335 19.52 -21.63 -7.89
C GLY A 335 20.93 -21.49 -7.33
N TYR A 336 21.22 -22.08 -6.16
CA TYR A 336 22.51 -22.04 -5.48
C TYR A 336 23.19 -23.42 -5.37
N SER A 337 22.66 -24.41 -6.09
CA SER A 337 23.20 -25.79 -6.13
C SER A 337 24.64 -25.90 -6.65
N SER A 338 25.15 -24.88 -7.35
CA SER A 338 26.51 -24.86 -7.88
C SER A 338 27.35 -23.72 -7.30
N LYS A 339 28.65 -24.01 -7.09
CA LYS A 339 29.62 -23.05 -6.58
C LYS A 339 29.65 -21.77 -7.43
N SER A 340 29.61 -21.90 -8.76
CA SER A 340 29.67 -20.77 -9.69
C SER A 340 28.46 -19.84 -9.57
N ALA A 341 27.26 -20.37 -9.32
CA ALA A 341 26.04 -19.58 -9.13
C ALA A 341 26.11 -18.75 -7.83
N VAL A 342 26.58 -19.37 -6.74
CA VAL A 342 26.80 -18.68 -5.46
C VAL A 342 27.87 -17.60 -5.60
N VAL A 343 29.03 -17.92 -6.20
CA VAL A 343 30.11 -16.95 -6.47
C VAL A 343 29.59 -15.78 -7.31
N GLY A 344 28.83 -16.06 -8.37
CA GLY A 344 28.26 -15.03 -9.24
C GLY A 344 27.36 -14.06 -8.47
N THR A 345 26.49 -14.59 -7.61
CA THR A 345 25.56 -13.80 -6.78
C THR A 345 26.31 -12.91 -5.79
N ILE A 346 27.21 -13.49 -5.00
CA ILE A 346 27.98 -12.73 -3.99
C ILE A 346 28.86 -11.68 -4.67
N LYS A 347 29.58 -12.06 -5.73
CA LYS A 347 30.45 -11.15 -6.48
C LYS A 347 29.68 -9.97 -7.09
N GLN A 348 28.46 -10.20 -7.57
CA GLN A 348 27.62 -9.12 -8.10
C GLN A 348 27.30 -8.07 -7.02
N ASN A 349 26.96 -8.50 -5.81
CA ASN A 349 26.68 -7.58 -4.70
C ASN A 349 27.94 -6.88 -4.18
N LEU A 350 29.06 -7.60 -4.04
CA LEU A 350 30.36 -6.99 -3.69
C LEU A 350 30.79 -5.93 -4.70
N ASN A 351 30.59 -6.17 -6.00
CA ASN A 351 30.88 -5.18 -7.03
C ASN A 351 30.02 -3.93 -6.86
N LYS A 352 28.71 -4.06 -6.61
CA LYS A 352 27.83 -2.91 -6.34
C LYS A 352 28.29 -2.10 -5.13
N LEU A 353 28.70 -2.78 -4.05
CA LEU A 353 29.21 -2.13 -2.84
C LEU A 353 30.54 -1.39 -3.10
N SER A 354 31.47 -2.03 -3.82
CA SER A 354 32.78 -1.43 -4.12
C SER A 354 32.67 -0.15 -4.95
N THR A 355 31.72 -0.12 -5.91
CA THR A 355 31.55 1.02 -6.81
C THR A 355 30.55 2.05 -6.31
N PHE A 356 29.93 1.82 -5.14
CA PHE A 356 29.00 2.77 -4.54
C PHE A 356 29.71 4.09 -4.22
N GLN A 357 29.11 5.20 -4.66
CA GLN A 357 29.58 6.56 -4.40
C GLN A 357 28.46 7.46 -3.90
N LYS A 358 27.30 7.39 -4.55
CA LYS A 358 26.13 8.20 -4.23
C LYS A 358 24.84 7.46 -4.56
N TYR A 359 23.82 7.64 -3.71
CA TYR A 359 22.43 7.33 -4.02
C TYR A 359 21.49 8.26 -3.27
N GLU A 360 20.38 8.65 -3.92
CA GLU A 360 19.42 9.62 -3.41
C GLU A 360 18.00 9.13 -3.66
N THR A 361 17.17 9.23 -2.63
CA THR A 361 15.72 9.10 -2.67
C THR A 361 15.10 10.43 -2.24
N LYS A 362 13.77 10.53 -2.27
CA LYS A 362 13.05 11.77 -1.96
C LYS A 362 13.43 12.37 -0.59
N ASP A 363 13.69 11.52 0.39
CA ASP A 363 13.87 11.92 1.79
C ASP A 363 15.22 11.43 2.38
N PHE A 364 16.09 10.80 1.58
CA PHE A 364 17.36 10.24 2.06
C PHE A 364 18.47 10.30 1.01
N ILE A 365 19.66 10.74 1.39
CA ILE A 365 20.83 10.82 0.52
C ILE A 365 22.06 10.26 1.23
N ILE A 366 22.78 9.37 0.54
CA ILE A 366 24.18 9.06 0.86
C ILE A 366 25.00 9.54 -0.32
N ASP A 367 25.91 10.47 -0.05
CA ASP A 367 26.89 10.94 -1.01
C ASP A 367 28.25 10.95 -0.30
N LEU A 368 29.15 10.03 -0.68
CA LEU A 368 30.47 9.90 -0.07
C LEU A 368 31.29 11.20 -0.17
N SER A 369 31.02 12.06 -1.14
CA SER A 369 31.70 13.36 -1.26
C SER A 369 31.25 14.38 -0.21
N LEU A 370 30.09 14.18 0.41
CA LEU A 370 29.54 15.05 1.45
C LEU A 370 29.85 14.53 2.86
N LEU A 371 30.31 13.29 2.99
CA LEU A 371 30.60 12.67 4.27
C LEU A 371 32.01 13.03 4.76
N SER A 372 32.13 13.37 6.04
CA SER A 372 33.40 13.68 6.68
C SER A 372 33.96 12.44 7.37
N GLY A 373 35.19 12.05 7.05
CA GLY A 373 35.86 10.87 7.60
C GLY A 373 36.03 9.74 6.59
N ASN A 374 36.69 8.67 7.01
CA ASN A 374 36.85 7.47 6.18
C ASN A 374 35.67 6.52 6.40
N TYR A 375 35.22 5.87 5.33
CA TYR A 375 34.07 4.96 5.34
C TYR A 375 34.47 3.60 4.80
N LYS A 376 34.48 2.62 5.69
CA LYS A 376 34.74 1.22 5.34
C LYS A 376 33.53 0.61 4.66
N ARG A 377 33.75 -0.41 3.84
CA ARG A 377 32.68 -1.19 3.20
C ARG A 377 32.53 -2.52 3.91
N VAL A 378 31.33 -2.80 4.39
CA VAL A 378 31.02 -4.02 5.13
C VAL A 378 29.84 -4.72 4.45
N ALA A 379 29.96 -6.02 4.22
CA ALA A 379 28.91 -6.85 3.66
C ALA A 379 28.58 -8.01 4.61
N TYR A 380 27.30 -8.16 4.94
CA TYR A 380 26.79 -9.30 5.71
C TYR A 380 25.94 -10.19 4.81
N ILE A 381 26.27 -11.48 4.81
CA ILE A 381 25.44 -12.52 4.22
C ILE A 381 24.72 -13.24 5.36
N VAL A 382 23.40 -13.07 5.42
CA VAL A 382 22.58 -13.81 6.38
C VAL A 382 22.19 -15.14 5.74
N VAL A 383 22.34 -16.24 6.47
CA VAL A 383 22.02 -17.62 6.03
C VAL A 383 21.25 -18.38 7.12
N PRO A 384 20.57 -19.50 6.78
CA PRO A 384 19.87 -20.34 7.74
C PRO A 384 20.76 -20.87 8.87
N GLU A 385 20.14 -21.17 10.00
CA GLU A 385 20.81 -21.71 11.20
C GLU A 385 21.14 -23.20 11.12
N ASN A 386 20.79 -23.89 10.01
CA ASN A 386 21.11 -25.30 9.81
C ASN A 386 22.57 -25.61 10.15
N GLU A 387 22.79 -26.71 10.88
CA GLU A 387 24.12 -27.12 11.34
C GLU A 387 25.11 -27.21 10.17
N MET A 388 24.73 -27.94 9.12
CA MET A 388 25.51 -28.11 7.89
C MET A 388 24.95 -27.25 6.76
N LEU A 389 25.81 -26.42 6.15
CA LEU A 389 25.48 -25.68 4.94
C LEU A 389 26.00 -26.44 3.71
N PRO A 390 25.34 -26.33 2.54
CA PRO A 390 25.78 -27.01 1.32
C PRO A 390 27.23 -26.70 0.95
N GLU A 391 28.02 -27.75 0.65
CA GLU A 391 29.44 -27.64 0.28
C GLU A 391 29.70 -26.62 -0.86
N PRO A 392 28.87 -26.54 -1.93
CA PRO A 392 29.04 -25.52 -2.96
C PRO A 392 29.00 -24.08 -2.42
N TYR A 393 28.16 -23.81 -1.41
CA TYR A 393 28.10 -22.51 -0.75
C TYR A 393 29.34 -22.24 0.09
N VAL A 394 29.78 -23.22 0.91
CA VAL A 394 30.95 -23.07 1.79
C VAL A 394 32.20 -22.72 0.97
N GLN A 395 32.45 -23.47 -0.12
CA GLN A 395 33.58 -23.20 -1.01
C GLN A 395 33.46 -21.86 -1.74
N ALA A 396 32.25 -21.48 -2.15
CA ALA A 396 32.00 -20.21 -2.81
C ALA A 396 32.20 -19.02 -1.86
N PHE A 397 31.71 -19.11 -0.62
CA PHE A 397 31.85 -18.07 0.38
C PHE A 397 33.33 -17.79 0.69
N GLU A 398 34.13 -18.84 0.87
CA GLU A 398 35.57 -18.72 1.10
C GLU A 398 36.33 -18.07 -0.07
N GLU A 399 35.94 -18.38 -1.30
CA GLU A 399 36.48 -17.71 -2.49
C GLU A 399 36.07 -16.23 -2.55
N CYS A 400 34.80 -15.94 -2.29
CA CYS A 400 34.28 -14.58 -2.27
C CYS A 400 34.84 -13.74 -1.13
N ARG A 401 35.18 -14.33 0.02
CA ARG A 401 35.85 -13.63 1.13
C ARG A 401 37.23 -13.11 0.70
N LYS A 402 38.03 -13.94 0.04
CA LYS A 402 39.34 -13.52 -0.52
C LYS A 402 39.19 -12.47 -1.62
N LEU A 403 38.08 -12.50 -2.37
CA LEU A 403 37.77 -11.49 -3.38
C LEU A 403 37.35 -10.16 -2.74
N ALA A 404 36.54 -10.21 -1.67
CA ALA A 404 36.12 -9.04 -0.90
C ALA A 404 37.31 -8.33 -0.25
N GLU A 405 38.27 -9.07 0.33
CA GLU A 405 39.51 -8.51 0.88
C GLU A 405 40.30 -7.71 -0.17
N LYS A 406 40.39 -8.22 -1.41
CA LYS A 406 41.05 -7.50 -2.52
C LYS A 406 40.30 -6.24 -2.96
N MET A 407 39.02 -6.13 -2.63
CA MET A 407 38.14 -5.00 -2.93
C MET A 407 38.02 -4.02 -1.76
N ASP A 408 38.78 -4.24 -0.67
CA ASP A 408 38.68 -3.48 0.58
C ASP A 408 37.25 -3.52 1.17
N ILE A 409 36.64 -4.72 1.14
CA ILE A 409 35.33 -5.02 1.71
C ILE A 409 35.48 -6.08 2.79
N GLU A 410 34.96 -5.80 3.99
CA GLU A 410 34.83 -6.78 5.06
C GLU A 410 33.57 -7.64 4.82
N LEU A 411 33.73 -8.94 4.54
CA LEU A 411 32.61 -9.86 4.25
C LEU A 411 32.38 -10.84 5.41
N PHE A 412 31.18 -10.83 5.98
CA PHE A 412 30.78 -11.68 7.11
C PHE A 412 29.61 -12.60 6.74
N GLN A 413 29.62 -13.82 7.28
CA GLN A 413 28.47 -14.73 7.26
C GLN A 413 27.81 -14.73 8.64
N VAL A 414 26.49 -14.67 8.68
CA VAL A 414 25.69 -14.73 9.91
C VAL A 414 24.61 -15.79 9.76
N LYS A 415 24.62 -16.79 10.65
CA LYS A 415 23.55 -17.78 10.79
C LYS A 415 22.49 -17.23 11.75
N LYS A 416 21.28 -16.94 11.27
CA LYS A 416 20.21 -16.33 12.07
C LYS A 416 18.80 -16.67 11.58
N TYR A 417 17.82 -16.51 12.45
CA TYR A 417 16.37 -16.52 12.14
C TYR A 417 15.79 -17.89 11.75
N GLY A 418 16.31 -18.96 12.35
CA GLY A 418 15.82 -20.33 12.22
C GLY A 418 16.51 -21.17 11.16
N GLU A 419 16.17 -22.45 11.13
CA GLU A 419 16.65 -23.41 10.14
C GLU A 419 15.76 -23.43 8.89
N TYR A 420 16.33 -23.76 7.74
CA TYR A 420 15.56 -24.01 6.53
C TYR A 420 15.22 -25.50 6.42
N ASP A 421 13.95 -25.80 6.19
CA ASP A 421 13.46 -27.17 6.01
C ASP A 421 13.74 -27.58 4.57
N TYR A 422 14.90 -28.19 4.35
CA TYR A 422 15.21 -28.84 3.09
C TYR A 422 14.85 -30.32 3.20
N TYR A 423 14.00 -30.81 2.30
CA TYR A 423 13.79 -32.25 2.17
C TYR A 423 15.07 -32.87 1.62
N GLU A 424 15.82 -33.57 2.47
CA GLU A 424 16.70 -34.63 1.97
C GLU A 424 15.80 -35.63 1.28
N GLY A 425 15.87 -35.70 -0.06
CA GLY A 425 15.16 -36.73 -0.79
C GLY A 425 15.55 -38.08 -0.20
N ASN A 426 14.58 -38.83 0.33
CA ASN A 426 14.75 -40.21 0.71
C ASN A 426 15.45 -40.96 -0.44
N GLU A 427 16.61 -41.54 -0.16
CA GLU A 427 17.16 -42.65 -0.94
C GLU A 427 16.18 -43.83 -1.05
#